data_AF-A0A3D2S0N0-F1
#
_entry.id   AF-A0A3D2S0N0-F1
#
_cell.length_a   1.000
_cell.length_b   1.000
_cell.length_c   1.000
_cell.angle_alpha   90.00
_cell.angle_beta   90.00
_cell.angle_gamma   90.00
#
_symmetry.space_group_name_H-M   'P 1'
#
loop_
_entity.id
_entity.type
_entity.pdbx_description
1 polymer ?
#
loop_
_entity_poly.entity_id
_entity_poly.type
_entity_poly.pdbx_seq_one_letter_code
_entity_poly.pdbx_strand_id
1 'polypeptide(L)' 'RLEPNVFFAHGFSGHGIALASLAGTVMAEAISGTLDRLDIFSKIKIPTFPGGTLLRWPGFYLGMLYYSIR' A
#
# COMPACT_ATOMS: atom_id res chain seq x y z
N ARG A 1 -5.52 3.37 -10.92
CA ARG A 1 -6.87 3.97 -10.78
C ARG A 1 -7.87 2.88 -11.13
N LEU A 2 -8.72 2.48 -10.19
CA LEU A 2 -9.66 1.36 -10.37
C LEU A 2 -10.87 1.82 -11.21
N GLU A 3 -11.41 3.00 -10.93
CA GLU A 3 -12.53 3.63 -11.65
C GLU A 3 -12.43 5.18 -11.62
N PRO A 4 -13.17 5.91 -12.47
CA PRO A 4 -13.31 7.36 -12.34
C PRO A 4 -13.94 7.73 -10.99
N ASN A 5 -13.39 8.74 -10.30
CA ASN A 5 -13.88 9.24 -9.01
C ASN A 5 -13.84 8.26 -7.82
N VAL A 6 -13.15 7.13 -7.96
CA VAL A 6 -12.88 6.22 -6.84
C VAL A 6 -11.45 6.43 -6.34
N PHE A 7 -11.32 6.90 -5.10
CA PHE A 7 -10.05 7.12 -4.41
C PHE A 7 -9.86 6.09 -3.30
N PHE A 8 -8.64 5.58 -3.15
CA PHE A 8 -8.29 4.63 -2.09
C PHE A 8 -6.96 5.02 -1.46
N ALA A 9 -6.84 4.78 -0.16
CA ALA A 9 -5.59 4.92 0.58
C ALA A 9 -5.45 3.70 1.52
N HIS A 10 -4.36 2.94 1.38
CA HIS A 10 -4.15 1.69 2.12
C HIS A 10 -2.67 1.51 2.49
N GLY A 11 -2.36 0.44 3.23
CA GLY A 11 -0.97 0.02 3.45
C GLY A 11 -0.23 0.86 4.49
N PHE A 12 -0.94 1.42 5.47
CA PHE A 12 -0.33 2.28 6.49
C PHE A 12 0.59 1.55 7.48
N SER A 13 0.65 0.21 7.46
CA SER A 13 1.64 -0.63 8.16
C SER A 13 1.97 -0.19 9.61
N GLY A 14 0.96 0.09 10.42
CA GLY A 14 1.11 0.54 11.81
C GLY A 14 1.43 2.04 12.01
N HIS A 15 1.72 2.78 10.93
CA HIS A 15 2.01 4.22 10.92
C HIS A 15 0.79 5.07 10.53
N GLY A 16 -0.41 4.56 10.83
CA GLY A 16 -1.68 5.15 10.38
C GLY A 16 -1.96 6.55 10.90
N ILE A 17 -1.47 6.93 12.08
CA ILE A 17 -1.80 8.24 12.68
C ILE A 17 -1.34 9.40 11.78
N ALA A 18 -0.07 9.40 11.38
CA ALA A 18 0.47 10.44 10.51
C ALA A 18 0.05 10.23 9.06
N LEU A 19 0.14 9.00 8.56
CA LEU A 19 -0.10 8.70 7.14
C LEU A 19 -1.57 8.79 6.74
N ALA A 20 -2.51 8.39 7.61
CA ALA A 20 -3.94 8.50 7.31
C ALA A 20 -4.40 9.96 7.34
N SER A 21 -3.85 10.78 8.24
CA SER A 21 -4.13 12.23 8.26
C SER A 21 -3.65 12.91 6.98
N LEU A 22 -2.41 12.61 6.56
CA LEU A 22 -1.86 13.08 5.29
C LEU A 22 -2.67 12.60 4.09
N ALA A 23 -3.02 11.31 4.05
CA ALA A 23 -3.85 10.74 3.00
C ALA A 23 -5.23 11.39 2.94
N GLY A 24 -5.82 11.73 4.10
CA GLY A 24 -7.08 12.47 4.19
C GLY A 24 -7.01 13.84 3.54
N THR A 25 -5.95 14.61 3.82
CA THR A 25 -5.73 15.91 3.15
C THR A 25 -5.57 15.76 1.64
N VAL A 26 -4.76 14.82 1.19
CA VAL A 26 -4.53 14.58 -0.24
C VAL A 26 -5.81 14.11 -0.94
N MET A 27 -6.64 13.30 -0.30
CA MET A 27 -7.93 12.91 -0.85
C MET A 27 -8.92 14.08 -0.88
N ALA A 28 -8.95 14.93 0.14
CA ALA A 28 -9.80 16.14 0.12
C ALA A 28 -9.42 17.09 -1.01
N GLU A 29 -8.11 17.30 -1.26
CA GLU A 29 -7.61 18.07 -2.40
C GLU A 29 -8.05 17.45 -3.73
N ALA A 30 -7.92 16.12 -3.88
CA ALA A 30 -8.33 15.41 -5.08
C ALA A 30 -9.84 15.52 -5.35
N ILE A 31 -10.67 15.47 -4.30
CA ILE A 31 -12.12 15.67 -4.39
C ILE A 31 -12.46 17.12 -4.75
N SER A 32 -11.70 18.08 -4.24
CA SER A 32 -11.85 19.51 -4.55
C SER A 32 -11.39 19.87 -5.98
N GLY A 33 -10.93 18.91 -6.77
CA GLY A 33 -10.48 19.10 -8.15
C GLY A 33 -8.96 19.31 -8.31
N THR A 34 -8.21 19.31 -7.22
CA THR A 34 -6.75 19.48 -7.23
C THR A 34 -6.06 18.12 -7.16
N LEU A 35 -5.61 17.62 -8.31
CA LEU A 35 -5.04 16.26 -8.44
C LEU A 35 -3.52 16.17 -8.27
N ASP A 36 -2.80 17.29 -8.10
CA ASP A 36 -1.32 17.31 -8.11
C ASP A 36 -0.68 16.36 -7.10
N ARG A 37 -1.08 16.47 -5.82
CA ARG A 37 -0.48 15.64 -4.77
C ARG A 37 -0.87 14.18 -4.92
N LEU A 38 -2.12 13.91 -5.32
CA LEU A 38 -2.57 12.55 -5.58
C LEU A 38 -1.82 11.92 -6.77
N ASP A 39 -1.57 12.67 -7.84
CA ASP A 39 -0.85 12.18 -9.02
C ASP A 39 0.58 11.77 -8.66
N ILE A 40 1.26 12.52 -7.78
CA ILE A 40 2.58 12.15 -7.25
C ILE A 40 2.52 10.83 -6.49
N PHE A 41 1.59 10.66 -5.56
CA PHE A 41 1.44 9.40 -4.82
C PHE A 41 1.05 8.22 -5.74
N SER A 42 0.31 8.49 -6.81
CA SER A 42 -0.09 7.46 -7.78
C SER A 42 1.07 6.89 -8.60
N LYS A 43 2.18 7.63 -8.72
CA LYS A 43 3.40 7.20 -9.42
C LYS A 43 4.25 6.23 -8.59
N ILE A 44 3.94 6.05 -7.31
CA ILE A 44 4.66 5.12 -6.44
C ILE A 44 4.36 3.69 -6.90
N LYS A 45 5.39 3.00 -7.41
CA LYS A 45 5.30 1.61 -7.82
C LYS A 45 5.44 0.70 -6.59
N ILE A 46 4.39 -0.04 -6.27
CA ILE A 46 4.41 -1.03 -5.19
C ILE A 46 5.01 -2.33 -5.75
N PRO A 47 6.21 -2.74 -5.34
CA PRO A 47 6.81 -3.98 -5.83
C PRO A 47 6.06 -5.19 -5.28
N THR A 48 5.94 -6.23 -6.10
CA THR A 48 5.48 -7.54 -5.64
C THR A 48 6.55 -8.22 -4.79
N PHE A 49 6.16 -9.25 -4.05
CA PHE A 49 7.12 -10.08 -3.31
C PHE A 49 8.26 -10.56 -4.24
N PRO A 50 9.54 -10.52 -3.81
CA PRO A 50 10.66 -10.95 -4.63
C PRO A 50 10.49 -12.40 -5.07
N GLY A 51 10.56 -12.67 -6.39
CA GLY A 51 10.25 -13.98 -6.99
C GLY A 51 8.76 -14.32 -7.07
N GLY A 52 7.88 -13.33 -6.85
CA GLY A 52 6.45 -13.42 -7.07
C GLY A 52 5.76 -14.47 -6.20
N THR A 53 4.67 -15.03 -6.73
CA THR A 53 3.86 -16.05 -6.03
C THR A 53 4.66 -17.31 -5.71
N LEU A 54 5.64 -17.66 -6.56
CA LEU A 54 6.46 -18.87 -6.42
C LEU A 54 7.35 -18.83 -5.18
N LEU A 55 7.87 -17.66 -4.78
CA LEU A 55 8.67 -17.53 -3.55
C LEU A 55 7.85 -17.07 -2.34
N ARG A 56 6.73 -16.39 -2.56
CA ARG A 56 5.87 -15.86 -1.47
C ARG A 56 5.38 -16.97 -0.54
N TRP A 57 4.82 -18.04 -1.10
CA TRP A 57 4.23 -19.12 -0.31
C TRP A 57 5.27 -19.99 0.38
N PRO A 58 6.30 -20.51 -0.32
CA PRO A 58 7.34 -21.29 0.34
C PRO A 58 8.08 -20.50 1.42
N GLY A 59 8.39 -19.22 1.18
CA GLY A 59 9.05 -18.36 2.17
C GLY A 59 8.23 -18.18 3.44
N PHE A 60 6.91 -18.00 3.30
CA PHE A 60 5.99 -17.93 4.44
C PHE A 60 6.00 -19.22 5.26
N TYR A 61 5.84 -20.38 4.62
CA TYR A 61 5.86 -21.68 5.30
C TYR A 61 7.22 -21.99 5.93
N LEU A 62 8.33 -21.65 5.27
CA LEU A 62 9.68 -21.80 5.82
C LEU A 62 9.86 -21.00 7.11
N GLY A 63 9.37 -19.74 7.14
CA GLY A 63 9.41 -18.91 8.35
C GLY A 63 8.59 -19.51 9.50
N MET A 64 7.38 -20.01 9.20
CA MET A 64 6.56 -20.71 10.19
C MET A 64 7.22 -21.98 10.70
N LEU A 65 7.76 -22.80 9.80
CA LEU A 65 8.43 -24.05 10.15
C LEU A 65 9.65 -23.80 11.03
N TYR A 66 10.48 -22.81 10.68
CA TYR A 66 11.61 -22.39 11.49
C TYR A 66 11.20 -22.00 12.91
N TYR A 67 10.13 -21.20 13.06
CA TYR A 67 9.63 -20.82 14.38
C TYR A 67 9.01 -22.00 15.15
N SER A 68 8.44 -22.99 14.46
CA SER A 68 7.87 -24.17 15.10
C SER A 68 8.91 -25.15 15.66
N ILE A 69 10.11 -25.16 15.07
CA ILE A 69 11.23 -26.05 15.46
C ILE A 69 12.17 -25.36 16.46
N ARG A 70 12.06 -24.04 16.61
CA ARG A 70 12.88 -23.23 17.52
C ARG A 70 12.16 -22.99 18.85
#